data_AF-A0A1Q9N963-F1
#
_entry.id   AF-A0A1Q9N963-F1
#
_cell.length_a   1.000
_cell.length_b   1.000
_cell.length_c   1.000
_cell.angle_alpha   90.00
_cell.angle_beta   90.00
_cell.angle_gamma   90.00
#
_symmetry.space_group_name_H-M   'P 1'
#
loop_
_entity.id
_entity.type
_entity.pdbx_description
1 polymer ?
#
loop_
_entity_poly.entity_id
_entity_poly.type
_entity_poly.pdbx_seq_one_letter_code
_entity_poly.pdbx_strand_id
1 'polypeptide(L)'
;MENIDFTKEFKPSKHFRNTWMRKWNCDLSDIRIGCLEANKIQKIGKSGKYEIFFRIKNKKVKIIISCKYVDEIFIISGAEGH
;
A
#
# COMPACT_ATOMS: atom_id res chain seq x y z
N MET A 1 10.81 -3.64 14.57
CA MET A 1 9.95 -3.22 13.44
C MET A 1 8.69 -4.06 13.55
N GLU A 2 7.50 -3.48 13.70
CA GLU A 2 6.26 -4.27 13.60
C GLU A 2 6.22 -4.82 12.17
N ASN A 3 6.36 -6.14 12.01
CA ASN A 3 6.32 -6.79 10.71
C ASN A 3 4.87 -6.75 10.22
N ILE A 4 4.62 -5.99 9.16
CA ILE A 4 3.33 -5.96 8.50
C ILE A 4 3.18 -7.28 7.75
N ASP A 5 2.14 -8.03 8.07
CA ASP A 5 1.84 -9.29 7.41
C ASP A 5 1.09 -9.04 6.09
N PHE A 6 1.83 -9.01 4.99
CA PHE A 6 1.30 -8.81 3.64
C PHE A 6 0.61 -10.06 3.05
N THR A 7 0.51 -11.15 3.79
CA THR A 7 -0.30 -12.32 3.38
C THR A 7 -1.81 -12.07 3.56
N LYS A 8 -2.17 -11.10 4.41
CA LYS A 8 -3.55 -10.64 4.64
C LYS A 8 -4.25 -10.17 3.37
N GLU A 9 -5.58 -10.10 3.44
CA GLU A 9 -6.39 -9.59 2.34
C GLU A 9 -6.16 -8.08 2.14
N PHE A 10 -5.85 -7.65 0.91
CA PHE A 10 -5.73 -6.23 0.59
C PHE A 10 -7.09 -5.70 0.17
N LYS A 11 -7.63 -4.74 0.93
CA LYS A 11 -8.87 -4.05 0.58
C LYS A 11 -8.61 -2.59 0.24
N PRO A 12 -8.61 -2.22 -1.05
CA PRO A 12 -8.44 -0.84 -1.45
C PRO A 12 -9.70 -0.03 -1.17
N SER A 13 -9.52 1.21 -0.71
CA SER A 13 -10.60 2.19 -0.71
C SER A 13 -11.12 2.41 -2.13
N LYS A 14 -12.39 2.82 -2.27
CA LYS A 14 -12.99 3.15 -3.57
C LYS A 14 -12.17 4.20 -4.31
N HIS A 15 -11.69 5.22 -3.60
CA HIS A 15 -10.84 6.26 -4.16
C HIS A 15 -9.51 5.70 -4.65
N PHE A 16 -8.85 4.84 -3.86
CA PHE A 16 -7.59 4.23 -4.26
C PHE A 16 -7.72 3.39 -5.52
N ARG A 17 -8.74 2.53 -5.59
CA ARG A 17 -9.03 1.68 -6.75
C ARG A 17 -9.28 2.53 -8.01
N ASN A 18 -10.13 3.53 -7.92
CA ASN A 18 -10.57 4.29 -9.10
C ASN A 18 -9.53 5.31 -9.60
N THR A 19 -8.69 5.81 -8.70
CA THR A 19 -7.69 6.83 -9.01
C THR A 19 -6.33 6.19 -9.26
N TRP A 20 -5.75 5.55 -8.25
CA TRP A 20 -4.34 5.15 -8.25
C TRP A 20 -4.11 3.85 -9.00
N MET A 21 -4.88 2.80 -8.71
CA MET A 21 -4.75 1.53 -9.45
C MET A 21 -5.00 1.73 -10.95
N ARG A 22 -6.02 2.52 -11.31
CA ARG A 22 -6.29 2.89 -12.71
C ARG A 22 -5.14 3.69 -13.33
N LYS A 23 -4.62 4.72 -12.65
CA LYS A 23 -3.51 5.56 -13.14
C LYS A 23 -2.20 4.78 -13.30
N TRP A 24 -1.96 3.82 -12.42
CA TRP A 24 -0.79 2.94 -12.46
C TRP A 24 -0.99 1.75 -13.40
N ASN A 25 -2.21 1.55 -13.90
CA ASN A 25 -2.62 0.39 -14.67
C ASN A 25 -2.20 -0.90 -13.95
N CYS A 26 -2.53 -1.03 -12.66
CA CYS A 26 -2.11 -2.15 -11.82
C CYS A 26 -3.28 -2.81 -11.11
N ASP A 27 -3.09 -4.03 -10.65
CA ASP A 27 -4.04 -4.78 -9.83
C ASP A 27 -3.56 -4.94 -8.38
N LEU A 28 -4.27 -5.75 -7.57
CA LEU A 28 -3.89 -5.99 -6.19
C LEU A 28 -2.64 -6.87 -6.05
N SER A 29 -2.37 -7.74 -7.03
CA SER A 29 -1.19 -8.60 -7.06
C SER A 29 0.06 -7.73 -7.24
N ASP A 30 0.02 -6.78 -8.16
CA ASP A 30 1.08 -5.79 -8.36
C ASP A 30 1.38 -5.01 -7.07
N ILE A 31 0.33 -4.57 -6.36
CA ILE A 31 0.48 -3.85 -5.10
C ILE A 31 1.09 -4.74 -4.01
N ARG A 32 0.66 -6.01 -3.92
CA ARG A 32 1.21 -6.94 -2.93
C ARG A 32 2.69 -7.19 -3.16
N ILE A 33 3.09 -7.46 -4.41
CA ILE A 33 4.50 -7.63 -4.78
C ILE A 33 5.28 -6.37 -4.44
N GLY A 34 4.76 -5.20 -4.82
CA GLY A 34 5.36 -3.92 -4.50
C GLY A 34 5.56 -3.67 -2.99
N CYS A 35 4.60 -4.08 -2.15
CA CYS A 35 4.74 -4.02 -0.70
C CYS A 35 5.81 -4.98 -0.15
N LEU A 36 5.93 -6.18 -0.72
CA LEU A 36 6.97 -7.16 -0.33
C LEU A 36 8.37 -6.67 -0.71
N GLU A 37 8.49 -6.01 -1.86
CA GLU A 37 9.73 -5.42 -2.37
C GLU A 37 9.91 -3.95 -1.93
N ALA A 38 9.19 -3.51 -0.91
CA ALA A 38 9.18 -2.11 -0.52
C ALA A 38 10.56 -1.62 -0.09
N ASN A 39 11.00 -0.51 -0.69
CA ASN A 39 12.26 0.14 -0.36
C ASN A 39 12.23 0.77 1.05
N LYS A 40 11.05 1.16 1.51
CA LYS A 40 10.86 1.85 2.78
C LYS A 40 9.46 1.64 3.32
N ILE A 41 9.36 1.33 4.61
CA ILE A 41 8.10 1.23 5.35
C ILE A 41 8.21 2.14 6.58
N GLN A 42 7.24 3.04 6.78
CA GLN A 42 7.23 3.98 7.90
C GLN A 42 5.88 3.97 8.60
N LYS A 43 5.89 3.87 9.93
CA LYS A 43 4.68 4.00 10.75
C LYS A 43 4.24 5.47 10.80
N ILE A 44 2.95 5.73 10.63
CA ILE A 44 2.39 7.09 10.65
C ILE A 44 1.57 7.29 11.94
N GLY A 45 2.08 8.14 12.82
CA GLY A 45 1.42 8.50 14.07
C GLY A 45 1.23 7.31 15.02
N LYS A 46 0.19 7.40 15.87
CA LYS A 46 -0.10 6.37 16.90
C LYS A 46 -1.05 5.27 16.42
N SER A 47 -1.79 5.52 15.35
CA SER A 47 -2.68 4.52 14.73
C SER A 47 -1.85 3.54 13.90
N GLY A 48 -2.22 2.26 13.81
CA GLY A 48 -1.58 1.22 12.98
C GLY A 48 -1.66 1.48 11.46
N LYS A 49 -1.23 2.67 11.04
CA LYS A 49 -1.14 3.15 9.68
C LYS A 49 0.32 3.20 9.27
N TYR A 50 0.56 2.91 8.00
CA TYR A 50 1.91 2.84 7.45
C TYR A 50 1.96 3.49 6.08
N GLU A 51 3.07 4.17 5.82
CA GLU A 51 3.50 4.59 4.49
C GLU A 51 4.46 3.55 3.95
N ILE A 52 4.18 3.07 2.73
CA ILE A 52 4.99 2.08 2.04
C ILE A 52 5.42 2.70 0.72
N PHE A 53 6.73 2.72 0.48
CA PHE A 53 7.36 3.26 -0.72
C PHE A 53 7.93 2.11 -1.55
N PHE A 54 7.53 2.03 -2.80
CA PHE A 54 7.91 0.95 -3.70
C PHE A 54 7.83 1.37 -5.16
N ARG A 55 8.07 0.44 -6.08
CA ARG A 55 7.98 0.69 -7.52
C ARG A 55 6.86 -0.14 -8.14
N ILE A 56 6.10 0.49 -9.03
CA ILE A 56 5.13 -0.19 -9.92
C ILE A 56 5.49 0.19 -11.34
N LYS A 57 5.79 -0.80 -12.19
CA LYS A 57 6.07 -0.59 -13.63
C LYS A 57 7.04 0.59 -13.87
N ASN A 58 8.18 0.56 -13.17
CA ASN A 58 9.23 1.59 -13.12
C ASN A 58 8.88 2.94 -12.46
N LYS A 59 7.63 3.20 -12.10
CA LYS A 59 7.21 4.39 -11.36
C LYS A 59 7.50 4.23 -9.88
N LYS A 60 8.06 5.27 -9.24
CA LYS A 60 8.15 5.33 -7.78
C LYS A 60 6.81 5.77 -7.21
N VAL A 61 6.26 4.96 -6.32
CA VAL A 61 4.95 5.19 -5.72
C VAL A 61 5.02 5.05 -4.20
N LYS A 62 4.06 5.68 -3.55
CA LYS A 62 3.80 5.53 -2.12
C LYS A 62 2.34 5.16 -1.92
N ILE A 63 2.06 4.27 -0.98
CA ILE A 63 0.69 4.02 -0.50
C ILE A 63 0.61 4.24 1.01
N ILE A 64 -0.59 4.57 1.47
CA ILE A 64 -0.94 4.60 2.89
C ILE A 64 -1.87 3.43 3.18
N ILE A 65 -1.48 2.57 4.12
CA ILE A 65 -2.31 1.44 4.57
C ILE A 65 -2.69 1.57 6.04
N SER A 66 -3.72 0.84 6.46
CA SER A 66 -4.14 0.65 7.84
C SER A 66 -4.25 -0.85 8.14
N CYS A 67 -3.53 -1.30 9.17
CA CYS A 67 -3.50 -2.69 9.66
C CYS A 67 -4.29 -2.85 10.96
N LYS A 68 -5.32 -2.02 11.17
CA LYS A 68 -6.14 -2.07 12.40
C LYS A 68 -7.02 -3.31 12.51
N TYR A 69 -7.34 -3.93 11.38
CA TYR A 69 -8.20 -5.09 11.31
C TYR A 69 -7.34 -6.36 11.35
N VAL A 70 -7.88 -7.40 11.96
CA VAL A 70 -7.12 -8.63 12.25
C VAL A 70 -6.68 -9.31 10.95
N ASP A 71 -7.57 -9.39 9.94
CA ASP A 71 -7.34 -10.23 8.75
C ASP A 71 -7.15 -9.44 7.45
N GLU A 72 -7.16 -8.12 7.52
CA GLU A 72 -7.17 -7.26 6.32
C GLU A 72 -6.24 -6.05 6.43
N ILE A 73 -5.61 -5.73 5.31
CA ILE A 73 -4.85 -4.50 5.08
C ILE A 73 -5.74 -3.56 4.26
N PHE A 74 -6.18 -2.48 4.89
CA PHE A 74 -6.97 -1.47 4.21
C PHE A 74 -6.07 -0.43 3.53
N ILE A 75 -6.16 -0.30 2.21
CA ILE A 75 -5.39 0.69 1.45
C ILE A 75 -6.18 2.00 1.36
N ILE A 76 -5.66 3.04 1.98
CA ILE A 76 -6.34 4.32 2.13
C ILE A 76 -6.16 5.17 0.88
N SER A 77 -4.90 5.45 0.50
CA SER A 77 -4.55 6.34 -0.60
C SER A 77 -3.17 6.01 -1.19
N GLY A 78 -2.84 6.64 -2.32
CA GLY A 78 -1.59 6.52 -3.05
C GLY A 78 -1.00 7.88 -3.44
N ALA A 79 0.24 7.88 -3.91
CA ALA A 79 0.92 9.03 -4.52
C ALA A 79 2.06 8.56 -5.44
N GLU A 80 2.45 9.38 -6.41
CA GLU A 80 3.58 9.16 -7.33
C GLU A 80 4.70 10.18 -7.07
N GLY A 81 5.95 9.81 -7.38
CA GLY A 81 7.07 10.77 -7.42
C GLY A 81 7.83 10.94 -6.10
N HIS A 82 7.80 9.94 -5.22
CA HIS A 82 8.51 9.93 -3.93
C HIS A 82 9.84 9.19 -3.97
#